data_AF-A0A7Y5QNZ0-F1
#
_entry.id   AF-A0A7Y5QNZ0-F1
#
_cell.length_a   1.000
_cell.length_b   1.000
_cell.length_c   1.000
_cell.angle_alpha   90.00
_cell.angle_beta   90.00
_cell.angle_gamma   90.00
#
_symmetry.space_group_name_H-M   'P 1'
#
loop_
_entity.id
_entity.type
_entity.pdbx_description
1 polymer ?
#
loop_
_entity_poly.entity_id
_entity_poly.type
_entity_poly.pdbx_seq_one_letter_code
_entity_poly.pdbx_strand_id
1 'polypeptide(L)'
;MVPIAAAAPDTLVDTCGTGGGAVTTFNISTAAALVAAGAGVRIAKHGNRSFTSRSGSADVLEALGVPLDATPAVMEAVLRDAGIVFMFAPTLHPAMRHVGPVRRELGIPTVMNIIGPLANPAGAGRQVVGVADPNRMPLLAGALATLGSVHALVVHGEPGMDEVSPIGVTHVAEVVGGTLREWTIDPGALGFTPTPVEDLAGGDPATNARIIESVLAGTAPPGARAAVLLNAAAAIYVSGLARSLAEAVGRATAALDDGAGKRALERMREGYRVER
;
A
#
# COMPACT_ATOMS: atom_id res chain seq x y z
N MET A 1 2.31 19.57 -7.49
CA MET A 1 1.94 18.70 -6.36
C MET A 1 1.72 19.61 -5.17
N VAL A 2 0.65 19.39 -4.41
CA VAL A 2 0.43 20.07 -3.13
C VAL A 2 1.17 19.23 -2.08
N PRO A 3 2.25 19.74 -1.47
CA PRO A 3 3.02 18.97 -0.50
C PRO A 3 2.23 18.77 0.80
N ILE A 4 2.52 17.67 1.49
CA ILE A 4 2.06 17.38 2.86
C ILE A 4 3.29 17.47 3.77
N ALA A 5 3.32 18.44 4.66
CA ALA A 5 4.45 18.62 5.58
C ALA A 5 4.58 17.42 6.54
N ALA A 6 5.80 16.90 6.66
CA ALA A 6 6.15 15.85 7.61
C ALA A 6 7.51 16.14 8.24
N ALA A 7 7.62 15.95 9.56
CA ALA A 7 8.85 16.23 10.30
C ALA A 7 10.00 15.26 9.98
N ALA A 8 9.69 14.03 9.59
CA ALA A 8 10.68 12.97 9.32
C ALA A 8 10.25 12.12 8.11
N PRO A 9 10.24 12.70 6.89
CA PRO A 9 9.75 12.03 5.67
C PRO A 9 10.49 10.71 5.37
N ASP A 10 11.78 10.63 5.70
CA ASP A 10 12.65 9.45 5.56
C ASP A 10 12.19 8.22 6.38
N THR A 11 11.31 8.43 7.36
CA THR A 11 10.75 7.38 8.21
C THR A 11 9.35 6.94 7.78
N LEU A 12 8.72 7.70 6.89
CA LEU A 12 7.37 7.39 6.41
C LEU A 12 7.42 6.26 5.39
N VAL A 13 6.43 5.38 5.49
CA VAL A 13 6.24 4.28 4.54
C VAL A 13 5.01 4.53 3.69
N ASP A 14 5.14 4.38 2.38
CA ASP A 14 4.02 4.27 1.45
C ASP A 14 3.87 2.81 0.97
N THR A 15 2.63 2.39 0.76
CA THR A 15 2.31 1.11 0.13
C THR A 15 1.37 1.36 -1.04
N CYS A 16 1.82 1.07 -2.24
CA CYS A 16 1.01 1.28 -3.44
C CYS A 16 1.35 0.23 -4.50
N GLY A 17 0.43 0.06 -5.45
CA GLY A 17 0.61 -0.79 -6.61
C GLY A 17 0.30 0.02 -7.86
N THR A 18 0.89 -0.37 -9.00
CA THR A 18 0.55 0.26 -10.29
C THR A 18 -0.85 -0.15 -10.78
N GLY A 19 -1.46 -1.17 -10.16
CA GLY A 19 -2.67 -1.81 -10.61
C GLY A 19 -2.47 -2.65 -11.87
N GLY A 20 -3.55 -3.31 -12.31
CA GLY A 20 -3.57 -4.09 -13.55
C GLY A 20 -3.00 -5.50 -13.42
N GLY A 21 -2.98 -6.07 -12.22
CA GLY A 21 -2.64 -7.48 -11.99
C GLY A 21 -3.58 -8.44 -12.72
N ALA A 22 -3.08 -9.64 -13.04
CA ALA A 22 -3.86 -10.71 -13.65
C ALA A 22 -4.91 -11.29 -12.68
N VAL A 23 -4.67 -11.15 -11.38
CA VAL A 23 -5.57 -11.58 -10.31
C VAL A 23 -6.34 -10.39 -9.79
N THR A 24 -7.67 -10.48 -9.76
CA THR A 24 -8.52 -9.44 -9.16
C THR A 24 -8.59 -9.65 -7.64
N THR A 25 -7.90 -8.79 -6.89
CA THR A 25 -7.82 -8.86 -5.44
C THR A 25 -8.77 -7.87 -4.74
N PHE A 26 -9.09 -8.11 -3.47
CA PHE A 26 -9.55 -7.03 -2.59
C PHE A 26 -8.39 -6.05 -2.33
N ASN A 27 -8.64 -4.90 -1.68
CA ASN A 27 -7.61 -3.87 -1.48
C ASN A 27 -6.56 -4.25 -0.42
N ILE A 28 -5.71 -5.23 -0.72
CA ILE A 28 -4.66 -5.79 0.15
C ILE A 28 -3.74 -4.69 0.68
N SER A 29 -3.24 -3.80 -0.17
CA SER A 29 -2.32 -2.74 0.26
C SER A 29 -2.95 -1.75 1.24
N THR A 30 -4.28 -1.57 1.23
CA THR A 30 -4.99 -0.75 2.21
C THR A 30 -5.07 -1.47 3.55
N ALA A 31 -5.47 -2.75 3.57
CA ALA A 31 -5.48 -3.54 4.80
C ALA A 31 -4.07 -3.69 5.41
N ALA A 32 -3.06 -3.96 4.58
CA ALA A 32 -1.67 -4.07 5.00
C ALA A 32 -1.14 -2.77 5.62
N ALA A 33 -1.50 -1.61 5.06
CA ALA A 33 -1.17 -0.31 5.64
C ALA A 33 -1.75 -0.12 7.05
N LEU A 34 -3.00 -0.54 7.28
CA LEU A 34 -3.64 -0.48 8.60
C LEU A 34 -2.92 -1.38 9.61
N VAL A 35 -2.58 -2.61 9.22
CA VAL A 35 -1.83 -3.55 10.08
C VAL A 35 -0.42 -3.03 10.39
N ALA A 36 0.31 -2.54 9.38
CA ALA A 36 1.63 -1.95 9.58
C ALA A 36 1.59 -0.72 10.50
N ALA A 37 0.58 0.15 10.35
CA ALA A 37 0.35 1.26 11.27
C ALA A 37 0.00 0.80 12.69
N GLY A 38 -0.74 -0.31 12.82
CA GLY A 38 -0.97 -0.99 14.09
C GLY A 38 0.33 -1.47 14.74
N ALA A 39 1.30 -1.94 13.95
CA ALA A 39 2.63 -2.35 14.37
C ALA A 39 3.60 -1.18 14.66
N GLY A 40 3.13 0.07 14.54
CA GLY A 40 3.91 1.28 14.83
C GLY A 40 4.60 1.92 13.63
N VAL A 41 4.37 1.43 12.40
CA VAL A 41 4.89 2.07 11.18
C VAL A 41 4.14 3.39 10.93
N ARG A 42 4.85 4.46 10.60
CA ARG A 42 4.21 5.71 10.15
C ARG A 42 3.86 5.61 8.67
N ILE A 43 2.57 5.62 8.34
CA ILE A 43 2.09 5.35 6.98
C ILE A 43 1.61 6.64 6.32
N ALA A 44 2.19 6.96 5.17
CA ALA A 44 1.75 8.05 4.31
C ALA A 44 1.24 7.47 2.99
N LYS A 45 0.06 6.85 3.03
CA LYS A 45 -0.47 6.10 1.89
C LYS A 45 -0.98 7.04 0.81
N HIS A 46 -0.34 7.01 -0.36
CA HIS A 46 -0.82 7.75 -1.53
C HIS A 46 -1.68 6.84 -2.40
N GLY A 47 -2.83 7.35 -2.86
CA GLY A 47 -3.72 6.51 -3.65
C GLY A 47 -4.80 7.27 -4.42
N ASN A 48 -5.52 6.51 -5.22
CA ASN A 48 -6.57 7.04 -6.11
C ASN A 48 -7.82 6.15 -6.07
N ARG A 49 -8.89 6.62 -6.72
CA ARG A 49 -10.02 5.79 -7.14
C ARG A 49 -9.58 4.88 -8.27
N SER A 50 -10.28 3.76 -8.43
CA SER A 50 -9.91 2.82 -9.49
C SER A 50 -10.20 3.36 -10.89
N PHE A 51 -9.33 3.01 -11.84
CA PHE A 51 -9.58 3.19 -13.28
C PHE A 51 -9.84 1.87 -14.01
N THR A 52 -9.41 0.73 -13.43
CA THR A 52 -9.40 -0.59 -14.09
C THR A 52 -10.01 -1.71 -13.25
N SER A 53 -10.06 -1.57 -11.92
CA SER A 53 -10.70 -2.51 -10.99
C SER A 53 -12.06 -2.00 -10.51
N ARG A 54 -12.80 -2.85 -9.80
CA ARG A 54 -14.11 -2.51 -9.20
C ARG A 54 -14.02 -1.61 -7.97
N SER A 55 -12.84 -1.48 -7.35
CA SER A 55 -12.63 -0.67 -6.14
C SER A 55 -11.17 -0.28 -5.96
N GLY A 56 -10.89 1.02 -5.91
CA GLY A 56 -9.57 1.57 -5.61
C GLY A 56 -9.40 1.83 -4.11
N SER A 57 -8.17 2.17 -3.72
CA SER A 57 -7.85 2.48 -2.32
C SER A 57 -8.73 3.60 -1.73
N ALA A 58 -9.03 4.64 -2.52
CA ALA A 58 -9.91 5.71 -2.10
C ALA A 58 -11.36 5.23 -1.90
N ASP A 59 -11.87 4.42 -2.84
CA ASP A 59 -13.25 3.92 -2.81
C ASP A 59 -13.49 3.04 -1.57
N VAL A 60 -12.57 2.14 -1.25
CA VAL A 60 -12.70 1.27 -0.07
C VAL A 60 -12.52 2.05 1.24
N LEU A 61 -11.63 3.05 1.29
CA LEU A 61 -11.44 3.87 2.49
C LEU A 61 -12.68 4.72 2.79
N GLU A 62 -13.32 5.26 1.76
CA GLU A 62 -14.61 5.95 1.87
C GLU A 62 -15.71 5.01 2.40
N ALA A 63 -15.78 3.77 1.89
CA ALA A 63 -16.69 2.74 2.42
C ALA A 63 -16.35 2.33 3.86
N LEU A 64 -15.07 2.41 4.25
CA LEU A 64 -14.60 2.28 5.62
C LEU A 64 -14.78 3.59 6.41
N GLY A 65 -15.52 4.60 5.94
CA GLY A 65 -15.84 5.80 6.71
C GLY A 65 -14.68 6.79 6.89
N VAL A 66 -13.65 6.73 6.05
CA VAL A 66 -12.59 7.74 5.97
C VAL A 66 -12.98 8.77 4.91
N PRO A 67 -13.10 10.07 5.25
CA PRO A 67 -13.48 11.09 4.27
C PRO A 67 -12.31 11.39 3.31
N LEU A 68 -12.64 11.63 2.04
CA LEU A 68 -11.67 11.88 0.98
C LEU A 68 -11.50 13.37 0.62
N ASP A 69 -12.41 14.21 1.13
CA ASP A 69 -12.51 15.66 0.89
C ASP A 69 -11.68 16.49 1.89
N ALA A 70 -10.79 15.84 2.64
CA ALA A 70 -9.93 16.51 3.62
C ALA A 70 -8.96 17.49 2.96
N THR A 71 -8.66 18.58 3.67
CA THR A 71 -7.65 19.56 3.23
C THR A 71 -6.24 19.04 3.52
N PRO A 72 -5.20 19.58 2.86
CA PRO A 72 -3.81 19.26 3.18
C PRO A 72 -3.45 19.42 4.67
N ALA A 73 -3.94 20.48 5.31
CA ALA A 73 -3.68 20.73 6.74
C ALA A 73 -4.25 19.61 7.63
N VAL A 74 -5.46 19.13 7.34
CA VAL A 74 -6.06 17.99 8.04
C VAL A 74 -5.22 16.73 7.82
N MET A 75 -4.75 16.48 6.60
CA MET A 75 -3.88 15.34 6.31
C MET A 75 -2.57 15.40 7.09
N GLU A 76 -1.95 16.58 7.22
CA GLU A 76 -0.73 16.79 8.02
C GLU A 76 -0.97 16.47 9.50
N ALA A 77 -2.09 16.94 10.07
CA ALA A 77 -2.46 16.65 11.44
C ALA A 77 -2.75 15.16 11.68
N VAL A 78 -3.52 14.53 10.79
CA VAL A 78 -3.80 13.09 10.84
C VAL A 78 -2.51 12.27 10.79
N LEU A 79 -1.57 12.62 9.90
CA LEU A 79 -0.27 11.95 9.80
C LEU A 79 0.58 12.12 11.08
N ARG A 80 0.52 13.29 11.71
CA ARG A 80 1.22 13.57 12.96
C ARG A 80 0.63 12.77 14.13
N ASP A 81 -0.69 12.75 14.27
CA ASP A 81 -1.36 12.31 15.49
C ASP A 81 -1.84 10.84 15.41
N ALA A 82 -2.38 10.40 14.27
CA ALA A 82 -2.84 9.02 14.10
C ALA A 82 -1.72 8.06 13.67
N GLY A 83 -0.64 8.61 13.09
CA GLY A 83 0.48 7.86 12.51
C GLY A 83 0.17 7.20 11.15
N ILE A 84 -1.02 7.42 10.61
CA ILE A 84 -1.45 6.93 9.29
C ILE A 84 -2.37 7.95 8.64
N VAL A 85 -2.12 8.27 7.37
CA VAL A 85 -2.93 9.18 6.55
C VAL A 85 -3.18 8.60 5.17
N PHE A 86 -4.32 8.93 4.57
CA PHE A 86 -4.57 8.71 3.15
C PHE A 86 -4.48 10.04 2.40
N MET A 87 -3.62 10.05 1.39
CA MET A 87 -3.38 11.17 0.51
C MET A 87 -4.07 10.90 -0.81
N PHE A 88 -5.17 11.62 -1.08
CA PHE A 88 -5.96 11.40 -2.29
C PHE A 88 -5.34 12.11 -3.50
N ALA A 89 -4.94 11.35 -4.51
CA ALA A 89 -4.15 11.84 -5.64
C ALA A 89 -4.80 13.01 -6.41
N PRO A 90 -6.11 13.01 -6.73
CA PRO A 90 -6.75 14.14 -7.42
C PRO A 90 -6.67 15.46 -6.65
N THR A 91 -6.72 15.40 -5.32
CA THR A 91 -6.60 16.58 -4.44
C THR A 91 -5.18 17.13 -4.45
N LEU A 92 -4.18 16.25 -4.40
CA LEU A 92 -2.78 16.64 -4.21
C LEU A 92 -1.99 16.80 -5.52
N HIS A 93 -2.53 16.32 -6.63
CA HIS A 93 -1.98 16.51 -7.98
C HIS A 93 -2.98 17.21 -8.91
N PRO A 94 -3.46 18.42 -8.59
CA PRO A 94 -4.54 19.09 -9.35
C PRO A 94 -4.19 19.35 -10.81
N ALA A 95 -2.89 19.46 -11.14
CA ALA A 95 -2.41 19.60 -12.52
C ALA A 95 -2.73 18.36 -13.40
N MET A 96 -2.98 17.20 -12.80
CA MET A 96 -3.36 15.98 -13.51
C MET A 96 -4.67 16.12 -14.29
N ARG A 97 -5.54 17.09 -13.95
CA ARG A 97 -6.75 17.39 -14.72
C ARG A 97 -6.47 17.77 -16.17
N HIS A 98 -5.28 18.31 -16.47
CA HIS A 98 -4.89 18.70 -17.82
C HIS A 98 -4.50 17.50 -18.70
N VAL A 99 -4.07 16.40 -18.07
CA VAL A 99 -3.61 15.17 -18.75
C VAL A 99 -4.67 14.06 -18.71
N GLY A 100 -5.57 14.11 -17.73
CA GLY A 100 -6.64 13.12 -17.52
C GLY A 100 -7.50 12.83 -18.76
N PRO A 101 -8.03 13.84 -19.48
CA PRO A 101 -8.83 13.62 -20.68
C PRO A 101 -8.07 12.86 -21.78
N VAL A 102 -6.83 13.29 -22.08
CA VAL A 102 -5.97 12.65 -23.09
C VAL A 102 -5.67 11.21 -22.73
N ARG A 103 -5.39 10.92 -21.45
CA ARG A 103 -5.16 9.53 -20.99
C ARG A 103 -6.39 8.65 -21.19
N ARG A 104 -7.58 9.19 -20.95
CA ARG A 104 -8.83 8.46 -21.13
C ARG A 104 -9.08 8.15 -22.60
N GLU A 105 -8.82 9.12 -23.48
CA GLU A 105 -8.96 8.97 -24.93
C GLU A 105 -7.96 7.97 -25.52
N LEU A 106 -6.70 7.99 -25.04
CA LEU A 106 -5.69 7.03 -25.48
C LEU A 106 -6.04 5.58 -25.12
N GLY A 107 -6.66 5.35 -23.95
CA GLY A 107 -7.14 4.02 -23.54
C GLY A 107 -6.05 2.95 -23.34
N ILE A 108 -4.77 3.33 -23.43
CA ILE A 108 -3.61 2.43 -23.31
C ILE A 108 -2.72 2.81 -22.12
N PRO A 109 -1.99 1.84 -21.52
CA PRO A 109 -0.99 2.15 -20.50
C PRO A 109 0.12 3.05 -21.04
N THR A 110 0.54 4.02 -20.24
CA THR A 110 1.66 4.94 -20.54
C THR A 110 2.57 5.06 -19.32
N VAL A 111 3.65 5.85 -19.43
CA VAL A 111 4.48 6.22 -18.27
C VAL A 111 3.66 6.76 -17.10
N MET A 112 2.50 7.39 -17.37
CA MET A 112 1.62 7.92 -16.33
C MET A 112 1.01 6.83 -15.42
N ASN A 113 1.05 5.57 -15.82
CA ASN A 113 0.59 4.43 -15.01
C ASN A 113 1.64 3.96 -13.99
N ILE A 114 2.90 4.38 -14.14
CA ILE A 114 4.01 3.96 -13.26
C ILE A 114 4.58 5.10 -12.41
N ILE A 115 4.27 6.37 -12.71
CA ILE A 115 4.78 7.51 -11.92
C ILE A 115 4.05 7.74 -10.60
N GLY A 116 2.85 7.19 -10.42
CA GLY A 116 2.02 7.43 -9.22
C GLY A 116 2.77 7.11 -7.91
N PRO A 117 3.37 5.91 -7.80
CA PRO A 117 4.25 5.54 -6.69
C PRO A 117 5.44 6.49 -6.46
N LEU A 118 5.94 7.16 -7.49
CA LEU A 118 7.14 8.01 -7.41
C LEU A 118 6.84 9.45 -6.94
N ALA A 119 5.57 9.78 -6.73
CA ALA A 119 5.12 11.16 -6.50
C ALA A 119 4.34 11.30 -5.19
N ASN A 120 4.76 10.61 -4.14
CA ASN A 120 4.12 10.69 -2.82
C ASN A 120 4.17 12.14 -2.26
N PRO A 121 3.03 12.79 -1.96
CA PRO A 121 3.00 14.20 -1.52
C PRO A 121 3.68 14.51 -0.18
N ALA A 122 3.86 13.50 0.68
CA ALA A 122 4.58 13.62 1.95
C ALA A 122 6.08 13.33 1.81
N GLY A 123 6.56 13.02 0.60
CA GLY A 123 7.96 12.67 0.34
C GLY A 123 8.40 11.40 1.08
N ALA A 124 7.51 10.41 1.19
CA ALA A 124 7.81 9.17 1.91
C ALA A 124 9.13 8.54 1.45
N GLY A 125 10.12 8.49 2.33
CA GLY A 125 11.45 7.97 1.99
C GLY A 125 11.50 6.45 1.88
N ARG A 126 10.46 5.74 2.32
CA ARG A 126 10.40 4.27 2.32
C ARG A 126 9.12 3.80 1.64
N GLN A 127 9.21 2.75 0.83
CA GLN A 127 8.07 2.35 -0.02
C GLN A 127 8.02 0.85 -0.29
N VAL A 128 6.80 0.31 -0.37
CA VAL A 128 6.54 -0.97 -1.04
C VAL A 128 5.71 -0.66 -2.28
N VAL A 129 6.27 -0.94 -3.46
CA VAL A 129 5.69 -0.61 -4.76
C VAL A 129 5.45 -1.89 -5.55
N GLY A 130 4.19 -2.23 -5.76
CA GLY A 130 3.80 -3.36 -6.57
C GLY A 130 3.77 -3.06 -8.06
N VAL A 131 4.19 -4.02 -8.88
CA VAL A 131 3.99 -3.99 -10.34
C VAL A 131 3.38 -5.29 -10.87
N ALA A 132 2.40 -5.14 -11.76
CA ALA A 132 1.77 -6.27 -12.43
C ALA A 132 2.63 -6.88 -13.54
N ASP A 133 3.52 -6.09 -14.15
CA ASP A 133 4.44 -6.51 -15.22
C ASP A 133 5.87 -6.49 -14.67
N PRO A 134 6.54 -7.65 -14.56
CA PRO A 134 7.88 -7.75 -13.97
C PRO A 134 8.93 -6.97 -14.78
N ASN A 135 8.70 -6.72 -16.07
CA ASN A 135 9.62 -5.93 -16.91
C ASN A 135 9.72 -4.46 -16.45
N ARG A 136 8.78 -3.99 -15.62
CA ARG A 136 8.79 -2.63 -15.05
C ARG A 136 9.63 -2.52 -13.79
N MET A 137 10.00 -3.64 -13.16
CA MET A 137 10.72 -3.63 -11.88
C MET A 137 12.05 -2.89 -11.97
N PRO A 138 12.94 -3.14 -12.97
CA PRO A 138 14.24 -2.47 -13.02
C PRO A 138 14.10 -0.96 -13.22
N LEU A 139 13.13 -0.53 -14.05
CA LEU A 139 12.87 0.88 -14.31
C LEU A 139 12.41 1.61 -13.04
N LEU A 140 11.44 1.05 -12.32
CA LEU A 140 10.94 1.67 -11.09
C LEU A 140 11.97 1.65 -9.97
N ALA A 141 12.69 0.55 -9.79
CA ALA A 141 13.72 0.45 -8.76
C ALA A 141 14.87 1.44 -9.03
N GLY A 142 15.32 1.56 -10.28
CA GLY A 142 16.30 2.56 -10.69
C GLY A 142 15.81 4.00 -10.49
N ALA A 143 14.53 4.27 -10.77
CA ALA A 143 13.94 5.58 -10.51
C ALA A 143 13.90 5.91 -9.01
N LEU A 144 13.48 4.98 -8.15
CA LEU A 144 13.46 5.14 -6.69
C LEU A 144 14.87 5.37 -6.14
N ALA A 145 15.87 4.63 -6.63
CA ALA A 145 17.27 4.84 -6.26
C ALA A 145 17.76 6.24 -6.66
N THR A 146 17.41 6.70 -7.87
CA THR A 146 17.80 8.03 -8.38
C THR A 146 17.10 9.16 -7.61
N LEU A 147 15.84 8.97 -7.23
CA LEU A 147 15.04 9.93 -6.47
C LEU A 147 15.42 9.97 -4.97
N GLY A 148 16.31 9.07 -4.53
CA GLY A 148 16.85 9.08 -3.17
C GLY A 148 15.99 8.35 -2.15
N SER A 149 15.20 7.35 -2.55
CA SER A 149 14.49 6.49 -1.60
C SER A 149 15.48 5.84 -0.60
N VAL A 150 15.16 5.92 0.68
CA VAL A 150 15.96 5.39 1.79
C VAL A 150 15.93 3.86 1.77
N HIS A 151 14.73 3.28 1.70
CA HIS A 151 14.53 1.83 1.61
C HIS A 151 13.22 1.54 0.86
N ALA A 152 13.30 0.90 -0.31
CA ALA A 152 12.12 0.53 -1.08
C ALA A 152 12.17 -0.91 -1.57
N LEU A 153 11.01 -1.55 -1.67
CA LEU A 153 10.83 -2.81 -2.39
C LEU A 153 9.93 -2.56 -3.60
N VAL A 154 10.43 -2.87 -4.79
CA VAL A 154 9.58 -3.06 -5.97
C VAL A 154 9.29 -4.54 -6.10
N VAL A 155 8.00 -4.92 -6.08
CA VAL A 155 7.57 -6.31 -5.98
C VAL A 155 6.66 -6.73 -7.12
N HIS A 156 6.82 -7.97 -7.56
CA HIS A 156 5.93 -8.65 -8.48
C HIS A 156 5.61 -10.05 -7.96
N GLY A 157 4.36 -10.28 -7.56
CA GLY A 157 3.93 -11.55 -7.00
C GLY A 157 3.42 -12.51 -8.07
N GLU A 158 3.85 -13.76 -8.08
CA GLU A 158 3.26 -14.77 -8.97
C GLU A 158 1.81 -15.11 -8.55
N PRO A 159 0.88 -15.30 -9.50
CA PRO A 159 1.08 -15.46 -10.95
C PRO A 159 0.95 -14.17 -11.78
N GLY A 160 1.00 -12.98 -11.17
CA GLY A 160 0.79 -11.71 -11.88
C GLY A 160 0.17 -10.61 -11.03
N MET A 161 0.50 -10.58 -9.74
CA MET A 161 0.00 -9.67 -8.72
C MET A 161 0.96 -8.49 -8.56
N ASP A 162 0.41 -7.29 -8.34
CA ASP A 162 1.16 -6.12 -7.92
C ASP A 162 1.22 -6.01 -6.39
N GLU A 163 1.39 -7.15 -5.73
CA GLU A 163 1.51 -7.31 -4.28
C GLU A 163 2.51 -8.42 -3.96
N VAL A 164 2.92 -8.55 -2.69
CA VAL A 164 3.55 -9.78 -2.20
C VAL A 164 2.51 -10.89 -2.22
N SER A 165 2.72 -11.90 -3.05
CA SER A 165 1.76 -12.98 -3.28
C SER A 165 1.72 -13.97 -2.11
N PRO A 166 0.54 -14.40 -1.64
CA PRO A 166 0.41 -15.54 -0.73
C PRO A 166 0.31 -16.89 -1.48
N ILE A 167 0.22 -16.87 -2.81
CA ILE A 167 0.00 -18.05 -3.65
C ILE A 167 1.34 -18.62 -4.15
N GLY A 168 2.25 -17.74 -4.55
CA GLY A 168 3.50 -18.11 -5.19
C GLY A 168 4.65 -17.19 -4.82
N VAL A 169 5.79 -17.39 -5.49
CA VAL A 169 7.00 -16.60 -5.25
C VAL A 169 6.74 -15.14 -5.62
N THR A 170 7.31 -14.21 -4.85
CA THR A 170 7.35 -12.79 -5.20
C THR A 170 8.77 -12.40 -5.58
N HIS A 171 8.94 -11.83 -6.77
CA HIS A 171 10.20 -11.24 -7.21
C HIS A 171 10.36 -9.86 -6.59
N VAL A 172 11.55 -9.55 -6.10
CA VAL A 172 11.84 -8.30 -5.39
C VAL A 172 13.07 -7.63 -5.98
N ALA A 173 12.90 -6.35 -6.32
CA ALA A 173 14.00 -5.41 -6.55
C ALA A 173 14.04 -4.44 -5.37
N GLU A 174 14.99 -4.66 -4.46
CA GLU A 174 15.17 -3.89 -3.24
C GLU A 174 16.19 -2.76 -3.44
N VAL A 175 15.80 -1.56 -3.03
CA VAL A 175 16.65 -0.36 -3.04
C VAL A 175 16.96 0.02 -1.60
N VAL A 176 18.24 0.09 -1.23
CA VAL A 176 18.69 0.58 0.08
C VAL A 176 19.83 1.56 -0.12
N GLY A 177 19.64 2.82 0.28
CA GLY A 177 20.66 3.86 0.14
C GLY A 177 21.19 3.99 -1.30
N GLY A 178 20.29 3.90 -2.29
CA GLY A 178 20.63 3.95 -3.71
C GLY A 178 21.23 2.67 -4.30
N THR A 179 21.45 1.63 -3.51
CA THR A 179 21.96 0.33 -3.99
C THR A 179 20.81 -0.61 -4.31
N LEU A 180 20.86 -1.25 -5.48
CA LEU A 180 19.87 -2.22 -5.94
C LEU A 180 20.31 -3.66 -5.63
N ARG A 181 19.40 -4.47 -5.11
CA ARG A 181 19.58 -5.91 -4.93
C ARG A 181 18.31 -6.65 -5.36
N GLU A 182 18.47 -7.74 -6.09
CA GLU A 182 17.38 -8.62 -6.48
C GLU A 182 17.36 -9.89 -5.62
N TRP A 183 16.17 -10.34 -5.25
CA TRP A 183 15.92 -11.57 -4.49
C TRP A 183 14.43 -11.95 -4.55
N THR A 184 14.05 -13.04 -3.89
CA THR A 184 12.67 -13.55 -3.91
C THR A 184 12.11 -13.78 -2.52
N ILE A 185 10.81 -13.55 -2.36
CA ILE A 185 10.03 -13.94 -1.19
C ILE A 185 9.30 -15.23 -1.52
N ASP A 186 9.56 -16.28 -0.74
CA ASP A 186 8.79 -17.51 -0.72
C ASP A 186 7.84 -17.49 0.49
N PRO A 187 6.51 -17.43 0.28
CA PRO A 187 5.53 -17.51 1.38
C PRO A 187 5.70 -18.73 2.27
N GLY A 188 6.08 -19.88 1.69
CA GLY A 188 6.32 -21.14 2.41
C GLY A 188 7.48 -21.03 3.40
N ALA A 189 8.56 -20.36 3.00
CA ALA A 189 9.70 -20.08 3.88
C ALA A 189 9.35 -19.14 5.05
N LEU A 190 8.26 -18.38 4.93
CA LEU A 190 7.72 -17.50 5.98
C LEU A 190 6.61 -18.16 6.80
N GLY A 191 6.32 -19.44 6.58
CA GLY A 191 5.33 -20.21 7.34
C GLY A 191 3.89 -20.10 6.80
N PHE A 192 3.70 -19.58 5.59
CA PHE A 192 2.39 -19.53 4.94
C PHE A 192 2.21 -20.73 4.01
N THR A 193 1.07 -21.41 4.15
CA THR A 193 0.67 -22.45 3.21
C THR A 193 0.00 -21.82 1.99
N PRO A 194 0.18 -22.38 0.77
CA PRO A 194 -0.54 -21.91 -0.41
C PRO A 194 -2.05 -21.87 -0.17
N THR A 195 -2.68 -20.77 -0.55
CA THR A 195 -4.12 -20.55 -0.36
C THR A 195 -4.86 -20.49 -1.69
N PRO A 196 -6.16 -20.84 -1.73
CA PRO A 196 -6.97 -20.67 -2.93
C PRO A 196 -6.98 -19.20 -3.39
N VAL A 197 -6.96 -18.96 -4.69
CA VAL A 197 -7.00 -17.60 -5.24
C VAL A 197 -8.32 -16.90 -4.94
N GLU A 198 -9.38 -17.69 -4.74
CA GLU A 198 -10.73 -17.25 -4.41
C GLU A 198 -10.78 -16.52 -3.06
N ASP A 199 -9.90 -16.87 -2.12
CA ASP A 199 -9.77 -16.16 -0.83
C ASP A 199 -9.31 -14.72 -1.01
N LEU A 200 -8.68 -14.39 -2.14
CA LEU A 200 -8.19 -13.05 -2.45
C LEU A 200 -9.21 -12.21 -3.21
N ALA A 201 -10.32 -12.81 -3.66
CA ALA A 201 -11.25 -12.15 -4.57
C ALA A 201 -11.86 -10.88 -3.96
N GLY A 202 -11.76 -9.79 -4.71
CA GLY A 202 -12.41 -8.52 -4.39
C GLY A 202 -13.78 -8.35 -5.06
N GLY A 203 -14.49 -7.31 -4.64
CA GLY A 203 -15.79 -6.90 -5.20
C GLY A 203 -15.91 -5.39 -5.33
N ASP A 204 -17.13 -4.90 -5.09
CA ASP A 204 -17.40 -3.46 -4.95
C ASP A 204 -16.78 -2.89 -3.65
N PRO A 205 -16.72 -1.55 -3.49
CA PRO A 205 -16.13 -0.93 -2.32
C PRO A 205 -16.71 -1.42 -0.98
N ALA A 206 -18.02 -1.66 -0.90
CA ALA A 206 -18.67 -2.15 0.33
C ALA A 206 -18.28 -3.60 0.65
N THR A 207 -18.11 -4.44 -0.37
CA THR A 207 -17.62 -5.82 -0.23
C THR A 207 -16.17 -5.83 0.22
N ASN A 208 -15.31 -5.02 -0.41
CA ASN A 208 -13.91 -4.92 -0.01
C ASN A 208 -13.76 -4.37 1.42
N ALA A 209 -14.57 -3.38 1.81
CA ALA A 209 -14.57 -2.86 3.18
C ALA A 209 -14.90 -3.97 4.20
N ARG A 210 -15.93 -4.80 3.94
CA ARG A 210 -16.28 -5.95 4.80
C ARG A 210 -15.16 -6.99 4.89
N ILE A 211 -14.45 -7.26 3.78
CA ILE A 211 -13.28 -8.15 3.77
C ILE A 211 -12.15 -7.58 4.64
N ILE A 212 -11.85 -6.27 4.51
CA ILE A 212 -10.84 -5.63 5.34
C ILE A 212 -11.24 -5.69 6.81
N GLU A 213 -12.49 -5.39 7.14
CA GLU A 213 -12.99 -5.46 8.52
C GLU A 213 -12.94 -6.89 9.09
N SER A 214 -13.22 -7.93 8.30
CA SER A 214 -13.09 -9.32 8.74
C SER A 214 -11.63 -9.73 8.94
N VAL A 215 -10.70 -9.25 8.10
CA VAL A 215 -9.26 -9.47 8.32
C VAL A 215 -8.83 -8.82 9.62
N LEU A 216 -9.17 -7.54 9.84
CA LEU A 216 -8.84 -6.80 11.06
C LEU A 216 -9.52 -7.36 12.32
N ALA A 217 -10.62 -8.10 12.17
CA ALA A 217 -11.30 -8.82 13.25
C ALA A 217 -10.75 -10.25 13.46
N GLY A 218 -9.83 -10.72 12.62
CA GLY A 218 -9.27 -12.06 12.68
C GLY A 218 -10.23 -13.17 12.20
N THR A 219 -11.30 -12.83 11.48
CA THR A 219 -12.35 -13.76 11.03
C THR A 219 -12.35 -14.00 9.51
N ALA A 220 -11.41 -13.41 8.78
CA ALA A 220 -11.27 -13.61 7.34
C ALA A 220 -10.76 -15.01 6.95
N PRO A 221 -10.99 -15.45 5.71
CA PRO A 221 -10.38 -16.67 5.16
C PRO A 221 -8.84 -16.65 5.25
N PRO A 222 -8.18 -17.82 5.34
CA PRO A 222 -6.73 -17.93 5.47
C PRO A 222 -5.95 -17.18 4.37
N GLY A 223 -6.40 -17.21 3.11
CA GLY A 223 -5.72 -16.49 2.03
C GLY A 223 -5.74 -14.98 2.16
N ALA A 224 -6.89 -14.40 2.52
CA ALA A 224 -7.00 -12.95 2.77
C ALA A 224 -6.12 -12.51 3.93
N ARG A 225 -6.09 -13.30 5.01
CA ARG A 225 -5.20 -13.06 6.16
C ARG A 225 -3.73 -13.14 5.74
N ALA A 226 -3.33 -14.18 5.01
CA ALA A 226 -1.96 -14.38 4.53
C ALA A 226 -1.50 -13.21 3.64
N ALA A 227 -2.33 -12.80 2.68
CA ALA A 227 -2.05 -11.67 1.79
C ALA A 227 -1.75 -10.39 2.57
N VAL A 228 -2.59 -10.08 3.56
CA VAL A 228 -2.43 -8.87 4.38
C VAL A 228 -1.19 -8.94 5.25
N LEU A 229 -0.93 -10.09 5.89
CA LEU A 229 0.25 -10.25 6.75
C LEU A 229 1.56 -10.15 5.98
N LEU A 230 1.66 -10.77 4.79
CA LEU A 230 2.85 -10.70 3.95
C LEU A 230 3.13 -9.27 3.47
N ASN A 231 2.11 -8.55 3.01
CA ASN A 231 2.27 -7.17 2.55
C ASN A 231 2.52 -6.18 3.71
N ALA A 232 1.91 -6.42 4.88
CA ALA A 232 2.20 -5.64 6.07
C ALA A 232 3.62 -5.90 6.57
N ALA A 233 4.10 -7.15 6.51
CA ALA A 233 5.48 -7.50 6.84
C ALA A 233 6.47 -6.80 5.91
N ALA A 234 6.18 -6.71 4.62
CA ALA A 234 7.02 -5.93 3.69
C ALA A 234 7.09 -4.45 4.12
N ALA A 235 5.95 -3.83 4.48
CA ALA A 235 5.91 -2.45 4.97
C ALA A 235 6.67 -2.25 6.29
N ILE A 236 6.55 -3.19 7.23
CA ILE A 236 7.28 -3.19 8.50
C ILE A 236 8.79 -3.39 8.28
N TYR A 237 9.18 -4.27 7.36
CA TYR A 237 10.57 -4.49 7.02
C TYR A 237 11.20 -3.23 6.41
N VAL A 238 10.57 -2.60 5.41
CA VAL A 238 11.09 -1.35 4.83
C VAL A 238 11.06 -0.19 5.80
N SER A 239 10.23 -0.22 6.85
CA SER A 239 10.24 0.80 7.90
C SER A 239 11.50 0.79 8.78
N GLY A 240 12.25 -0.32 8.77
CA GLY A 240 13.38 -0.55 9.67
C GLY A 240 13.00 -1.01 11.08
N LEU A 241 11.70 -1.21 11.36
CA LEU A 241 11.22 -1.74 12.65
C LEU A 241 11.48 -3.25 12.81
N ALA A 242 11.84 -3.97 11.75
CA ALA A 242 12.22 -5.38 11.78
C ALA A 242 13.52 -5.60 11.00
N ARG A 243 14.35 -6.55 11.45
CA ARG A 243 15.66 -6.84 10.82
C ARG A 243 15.55 -7.87 9.69
N SER A 244 14.41 -8.54 9.55
CA SER A 244 14.14 -9.51 8.50
C SER A 244 12.65 -9.57 8.22
N LEU A 245 12.26 -10.11 7.05
CA LEU A 245 10.86 -10.37 6.74
C LEU A 245 10.20 -11.34 7.74
N ALA A 246 10.92 -12.36 8.22
CA ALA A 246 10.37 -13.29 9.21
C ALA A 246 10.04 -12.58 10.53
N GLU A 247 10.91 -11.68 11.01
CA GLU A 247 10.61 -10.84 12.18
C GLU A 247 9.41 -9.92 11.88
N ALA A 248 9.36 -9.34 10.68
CA ALA A 248 8.27 -8.47 10.26
C ALA A 248 6.91 -9.18 10.19
N VAL A 249 6.88 -10.45 9.75
CA VAL A 249 5.69 -11.31 9.78
C VAL A 249 5.22 -11.55 11.21
N GLY A 250 6.14 -11.80 12.14
CA GLY A 250 5.81 -11.94 13.57
C GLY A 250 5.16 -10.67 14.13
N ARG A 251 5.70 -9.49 13.80
CA ARG A 251 5.14 -8.19 14.21
C ARG A 251 3.79 -7.90 13.56
N ALA A 252 3.64 -8.18 12.27
CA ALA A 252 2.37 -8.02 11.56
C ALA A 252 1.28 -8.92 12.16
N THR A 253 1.62 -10.18 12.47
CA THR A 253 0.72 -11.14 13.10
C THR A 253 0.28 -10.66 14.47
N ALA A 254 1.22 -10.22 15.32
CA ALA A 254 0.90 -9.68 16.63
C ALA A 254 -0.02 -8.45 16.56
N ALA A 255 0.25 -7.51 15.65
CA ALA A 255 -0.56 -6.30 15.45
C ALA A 255 -1.95 -6.58 14.85
N LEU A 256 -2.11 -7.69 14.14
CA LEU A 256 -3.42 -8.14 13.66
C LEU A 256 -4.21 -8.79 14.80
N ASP A 257 -3.60 -9.75 15.49
CA ASP A 257 -4.26 -10.58 16.51
C ASP A 257 -4.61 -9.78 17.78
N ASP A 258 -3.84 -8.75 18.13
CA ASP A 258 -4.14 -7.86 19.26
C ASP A 258 -5.15 -6.74 18.89
N GLY A 259 -5.62 -6.69 17.64
CA GLY A 259 -6.53 -5.68 17.12
C GLY A 259 -5.90 -4.30 16.88
N ALA A 260 -4.58 -4.16 16.86
CA ALA A 260 -3.90 -2.87 16.63
C ALA A 260 -4.18 -2.31 15.24
N GLY A 261 -4.31 -3.16 14.22
CA GLY A 261 -4.72 -2.72 12.88
C GLY A 261 -6.11 -2.08 12.86
N LYS A 262 -7.06 -2.63 13.63
CA LYS A 262 -8.40 -2.04 13.80
C LYS A 262 -8.33 -0.69 14.52
N ARG A 263 -7.55 -0.61 15.61
CA ARG A 263 -7.32 0.66 16.33
C ARG A 263 -6.66 1.71 15.43
N ALA A 264 -5.78 1.31 14.50
CA ALA A 264 -5.19 2.23 13.53
C ALA A 264 -6.24 2.84 12.59
N LEU A 265 -7.19 2.04 12.09
CA LEU A 265 -8.33 2.54 11.32
C LEU A 265 -9.20 3.51 12.14
N GLU A 266 -9.45 3.19 13.41
CA GLU A 266 -10.23 4.06 14.32
C GLU A 266 -9.53 5.40 14.57
N ARG A 267 -8.22 5.41 14.87
CA ARG A 267 -7.44 6.64 15.01
C ARG A 267 -7.46 7.48 13.74
N MET A 268 -7.35 6.84 12.58
CA MET A 268 -7.43 7.51 11.28
C MET A 268 -8.79 8.18 11.10
N ARG A 269 -9.89 7.43 11.29
CA ARG A 269 -11.26 7.95 11.20
C ARG A 269 -11.46 9.16 12.12
N GLU A 270 -10.99 9.08 13.36
CA GLU A 270 -11.14 10.14 14.34
C GLU A 270 -10.35 11.40 13.96
N GLY A 271 -9.09 11.24 13.52
CA GLY A 271 -8.27 12.37 13.10
C GLY A 271 -8.93 13.19 11.97
N TYR A 272 -9.64 12.53 11.04
CA TYR A 272 -10.37 13.22 9.99
C TYR A 272 -11.70 13.86 10.43
N ARG A 273 -12.23 13.54 11.62
CA ARG A 273 -13.46 14.14 12.16
C ARG A 273 -13.20 15.38 12.99
N VAL A 274 -12.12 15.37 13.78
CA VAL A 274 -11.80 16.46 14.72
C VAL A 274 -11.43 17.76 14.01
N GLU A 275 -10.91 17.70 12.79
CA GLU A 275 -10.46 18.87 12.03
C GLU A 275 -11.38 19.27 10.85
N ARG A 276 -12.67 18.90 10.91
CA ARG A 276 -13.72 19.39 9.99
C ARG A 276 -14.32 20.72 10.42
#